data_AF-A0A414MHB8-F1
#
_entry.id   AF-A0A414MHB8-F1
#
_cell.length_a   1.000
_cell.length_b   1.000
_cell.length_c   1.000
_cell.angle_alpha   90.00
_cell.angle_beta   90.00
_cell.angle_gamma   90.00
#
_symmetry.space_group_name_H-M   'P 1'
#
loop_
_entity.id
_entity.type
_entity.pdbx_description
1 polymer ?
#
loop_
_entity_poly.entity_id
_entity_poly.type
_entity_poly.pdbx_seq_one_letter_code
_entity_poly.pdbx_strand_id
1 'polypeptide(L)'
;MKPTLISMKQWLSANERTRTLPGDQWYINFAAKVFPTVKQSLLFKENDYMQKNVTISLCMYFQDAIAQTGGWKIFSESYYSLYNTYLPFYQLSDGYIPDEINKEDIAFVLWTLKSHAALYEPDEYTLQDPYDKDLLALAQEVYTLMDEDFEKAPINEEPSSMLWVMGPDLLEMPLTPLPEITPETKLSKNAEYCLEYSGGKPLLYFATYKELCKFFVDVLKWENSPSSLLPDLQDKKEFVVYANAKGMLIAHNVAACFCEEHNPMYNAERAAAEGYKLFCRPEACPFDLIKYGMVKGILPDVQLPFPNGKEILHRNWDFIARYYLCEYYEGD
;
A
#
# COMPACT_ATOMS: atom_id res chain seq x y z
N MET A 1 -20.48 -38.87 5.19
CA MET A 1 -20.21 -37.64 4.44
C MET A 1 -18.71 -37.38 4.51
N LYS A 2 -18.03 -37.14 3.39
CA LYS A 2 -16.64 -36.64 3.45
C LYS A 2 -16.68 -35.28 4.16
N PRO A 3 -15.77 -34.99 5.11
CA PRO A 3 -15.74 -33.68 5.75
C PRO A 3 -15.58 -32.60 4.67
N THR A 4 -16.47 -31.61 4.67
CA THR A 4 -16.36 -30.43 3.82
C THR A 4 -15.09 -29.69 4.21
N LEU A 5 -14.22 -29.44 3.23
CA LEU A 5 -12.93 -28.80 3.42
C LEU A 5 -13.06 -27.40 4.07
N ILE A 6 -14.00 -26.62 3.55
CA ILE A 6 -14.45 -25.34 4.12
C ILE A 6 -15.83 -25.59 4.73
N SER A 7 -15.97 -25.32 6.02
CA SER A 7 -17.25 -25.45 6.71
C SER A 7 -18.15 -24.26 6.42
N MET A 8 -19.48 -24.45 6.51
CA MET A 8 -20.45 -23.35 6.42
C MET A 8 -20.14 -22.24 7.43
N LYS A 9 -19.67 -22.59 8.63
CA LYS A 9 -19.26 -21.60 9.64
C LYS A 9 -18.11 -20.70 9.15
N GLN A 10 -17.11 -21.26 8.48
CA GLN A 10 -15.99 -20.48 7.93
C GLN A 10 -16.45 -19.57 6.80
N TRP A 11 -17.28 -20.08 5.89
CA TRP A 11 -17.86 -19.29 4.79
C TRP A 11 -18.67 -18.10 5.30
N LEU A 12 -19.59 -18.35 6.23
CA LEU A 12 -20.40 -17.31 6.85
C LEU A 12 -19.56 -16.29 7.60
N SER A 13 -18.54 -16.75 8.34
CA SER A 13 -17.61 -15.86 9.05
C SER A 13 -16.85 -14.93 8.11
N ALA A 14 -16.39 -15.44 6.95
CA ALA A 14 -15.67 -14.62 5.97
C ALA A 14 -16.58 -13.60 5.28
N ASN A 15 -17.87 -13.94 5.12
CA ASN A 15 -18.89 -13.01 4.63
C ASN A 15 -19.45 -12.09 5.74
N GLU A 16 -18.96 -12.19 6.99
CA GLU A 16 -19.51 -11.49 8.17
C GLU A 16 -21.02 -11.73 8.41
N ARG A 17 -21.52 -12.89 8.00
CA ARG A 17 -22.91 -13.31 8.16
C ARG A 17 -23.06 -14.38 9.25
N THR A 18 -24.26 -14.48 9.80
CA THR A 18 -24.65 -15.57 10.72
C THR A 18 -25.72 -16.49 10.14
N ARG A 19 -26.35 -16.09 9.03
CA ARG A 19 -27.43 -16.82 8.35
C ARG A 19 -26.99 -17.24 6.95
N THR A 20 -27.40 -18.44 6.56
CA THR A 20 -27.14 -18.99 5.23
C THR A 20 -28.03 -18.38 4.17
N LEU A 21 -27.46 -18.12 3.00
CA LEU A 21 -28.16 -17.81 1.76
C LEU A 21 -28.34 -19.09 0.91
N PRO A 22 -29.34 -19.14 0.02
CA PRO A 22 -29.56 -20.29 -0.85
C PRO A 22 -28.33 -20.69 -1.68
N GLY A 23 -27.51 -19.73 -2.11
CA GLY A 23 -26.31 -19.98 -2.92
C GLY A 23 -25.08 -20.41 -2.12
N ASP A 24 -25.06 -20.28 -0.79
CA ASP A 24 -23.85 -20.53 0.02
C ASP A 24 -23.31 -21.97 -0.13
N GLN A 25 -24.20 -22.96 -0.20
CA GLN A 25 -23.77 -24.34 -0.39
C GLN A 25 -23.15 -24.57 -1.77
N TRP A 26 -23.57 -23.82 -2.80
CA TRP A 26 -22.97 -23.89 -4.13
C TRP A 26 -21.54 -23.34 -4.10
N TYR A 27 -21.31 -22.18 -3.50
CA TYR A 27 -19.97 -21.60 -3.36
C TYR A 27 -19.04 -22.45 -2.51
N ILE A 28 -19.54 -23.11 -1.45
CA ILE A 28 -18.74 -24.07 -0.67
C ILE A 28 -18.34 -25.29 -1.50
N ASN A 29 -19.23 -25.77 -2.38
CA ASN A 29 -18.91 -26.87 -3.29
C ASN A 29 -17.91 -26.43 -4.37
N PHE A 30 -18.05 -25.21 -4.90
CA PHE A 30 -17.08 -24.60 -5.81
C PHE A 30 -15.71 -24.42 -5.15
N ALA A 31 -15.68 -24.00 -3.88
CA ALA A 31 -14.45 -23.90 -3.11
C ALA A 31 -13.73 -25.26 -2.97
N ALA A 32 -14.47 -26.37 -2.88
CA ALA A 32 -13.89 -27.72 -2.93
C ALA A 32 -13.32 -28.10 -4.31
N LYS A 33 -13.79 -27.47 -5.41
CA LYS A 33 -13.23 -27.58 -6.77
C LYS A 33 -11.94 -26.76 -6.91
N VAL A 34 -11.88 -25.58 -6.31
CA VAL A 34 -10.74 -24.65 -6.37
C VAL A 34 -9.57 -25.08 -5.48
N PHE A 35 -9.85 -25.60 -4.28
CA PHE A 35 -8.80 -25.89 -3.30
C PHE A 35 -7.66 -26.81 -3.77
N PRO A 36 -7.89 -27.89 -4.55
CA PRO A 36 -6.80 -28.71 -5.08
C PRO A 36 -5.78 -27.91 -5.89
N THR A 37 -6.23 -26.91 -6.67
CA THR A 37 -5.39 -25.98 -7.45
C THR A 37 -4.56 -25.11 -6.50
N VAL A 38 -5.21 -24.47 -5.51
CA VAL A 38 -4.53 -23.65 -4.49
C VAL A 38 -3.49 -24.46 -3.71
N LYS A 39 -3.79 -25.70 -3.36
CA LYS A 39 -2.90 -26.61 -2.63
C LYS A 39 -1.67 -27.03 -3.45
N GLN A 40 -1.82 -27.13 -4.77
CA GLN A 40 -0.71 -27.47 -5.68
C GLN A 40 0.17 -26.26 -6.01
N SER A 41 -0.38 -25.05 -5.91
CA SER A 41 0.37 -23.81 -6.13
C SER A 41 1.58 -23.70 -5.20
N LEU A 42 2.73 -23.36 -5.78
CA LEU A 42 3.95 -23.06 -5.04
C LEU A 42 3.78 -21.84 -4.12
N LEU A 43 2.86 -20.94 -4.46
CA LEU A 43 2.63 -19.70 -3.72
C LEU A 43 2.10 -19.96 -2.29
N PHE A 44 1.30 -21.02 -2.09
CA PHE A 44 0.65 -21.32 -0.79
C PHE A 44 0.90 -22.73 -0.26
N LYS A 45 1.86 -23.47 -0.82
CA LYS A 45 2.06 -24.92 -0.61
C LYS A 45 2.17 -25.39 0.84
N GLU A 46 2.64 -24.54 1.76
CA GLU A 46 3.07 -24.96 3.10
C GLU A 46 2.08 -24.62 4.24
N ASN A 47 0.92 -24.03 3.94
CA ASN A 47 0.03 -23.53 4.99
C ASN A 47 -1.44 -23.84 4.69
N ASP A 48 -1.98 -24.92 5.28
CA ASP A 48 -3.37 -25.37 5.08
C ASP A 48 -4.41 -24.32 5.51
N TYR A 49 -4.09 -23.53 6.55
CA TYR A 49 -4.92 -22.41 6.98
C TYR A 49 -4.98 -21.31 5.90
N MET A 50 -3.82 -20.90 5.37
CA MET A 50 -3.77 -19.94 4.27
C MET A 50 -4.38 -20.48 2.98
N GLN A 51 -4.18 -21.75 2.64
CA GLN A 51 -4.82 -22.36 1.47
C GLN A 51 -6.35 -22.29 1.56
N LYS A 52 -6.92 -22.52 2.75
CA LYS A 52 -8.35 -22.34 2.99
C LYS A 52 -8.77 -20.89 2.88
N ASN A 53 -8.04 -19.96 3.48
CA ASN A 53 -8.36 -18.53 3.41
C ASN A 53 -8.32 -18.03 1.96
N VAL A 54 -7.26 -18.37 1.20
CA VAL A 54 -7.13 -18.04 -0.23
C VAL A 54 -8.31 -18.60 -1.01
N THR A 55 -8.66 -19.87 -0.79
CA THR A 55 -9.80 -20.48 -1.47
C THR A 55 -11.12 -19.76 -1.15
N ILE A 56 -11.32 -19.37 0.11
CA ILE A 56 -12.51 -18.60 0.53
C ILE A 56 -12.53 -17.23 -0.16
N SER A 57 -11.44 -16.46 -0.11
CA SER A 57 -11.35 -15.12 -0.74
C SER A 57 -11.57 -15.17 -2.24
N LEU A 58 -11.04 -16.18 -2.93
CA LEU A 58 -11.30 -16.39 -4.36
C LEU A 58 -12.78 -16.69 -4.64
N CYS A 59 -13.44 -17.46 -3.79
CA CYS A 59 -14.87 -17.72 -3.92
C CYS A 59 -15.74 -16.50 -3.54
N MET A 60 -15.27 -15.65 -2.63
CA MET A 60 -15.92 -14.38 -2.32
C MET A 60 -15.82 -13.41 -3.50
N TYR A 61 -14.65 -13.29 -4.13
CA TYR A 61 -14.51 -12.56 -5.39
C TYR A 61 -15.53 -13.04 -6.43
N PHE A 62 -15.62 -14.36 -6.63
CA PHE A 62 -16.55 -14.91 -7.62
C PHE A 62 -18.02 -14.62 -7.27
N GLN A 63 -18.39 -14.73 -5.99
CA GLN A 63 -19.72 -14.36 -5.51
C GLN A 63 -20.02 -12.89 -5.80
N ASP A 64 -19.09 -11.99 -5.49
CA ASP A 64 -19.26 -10.55 -5.68
C ASP A 64 -19.34 -10.18 -7.17
N ALA A 65 -18.53 -10.81 -8.02
CA ALA A 65 -18.57 -10.64 -9.47
C ALA A 65 -19.93 -11.08 -10.06
N ILE A 66 -20.44 -12.25 -9.65
CA ILE A 66 -21.75 -12.76 -10.10
C ILE A 66 -22.90 -11.89 -9.60
N ALA A 67 -22.83 -11.41 -8.35
CA ALA A 67 -23.87 -10.58 -7.77
C ALA A 67 -23.76 -9.09 -8.17
N GLN A 68 -22.64 -8.69 -8.79
CA GLN A 68 -22.29 -7.30 -9.12
C GLN A 68 -22.44 -6.35 -7.91
N THR A 69 -22.08 -6.84 -6.73
CA THR A 69 -22.17 -6.13 -5.45
C THR A 69 -21.16 -6.73 -4.47
N GLY A 70 -21.06 -6.18 -3.26
CA GLY A 70 -20.14 -6.67 -2.22
C GLY A 70 -18.80 -5.94 -2.21
N GLY A 71 -17.87 -6.50 -1.46
CA GLY A 71 -16.59 -5.87 -1.14
C GLY A 71 -15.71 -5.66 -2.36
N TRP A 72 -15.73 -6.61 -3.31
CA TRP A 72 -15.03 -6.44 -4.58
C TRP A 72 -15.53 -5.23 -5.37
N LYS A 73 -16.85 -5.09 -5.47
CA LYS A 73 -17.48 -4.00 -6.24
C LYS A 73 -17.20 -2.64 -5.60
N ILE A 74 -17.33 -2.56 -4.28
CA ILE A 74 -17.00 -1.35 -3.50
C ILE A 74 -15.53 -0.96 -3.72
N PHE A 75 -14.60 -1.91 -3.65
CA PHE A 75 -13.18 -1.66 -3.88
C PHE A 75 -12.92 -1.16 -5.31
N SER A 76 -13.35 -1.90 -6.32
CA SER A 76 -13.04 -1.61 -7.73
C SER A 76 -13.67 -0.29 -8.22
N GLU A 77 -14.87 0.05 -7.76
CA GLU A 77 -15.52 1.33 -8.09
C GLU A 77 -14.88 2.52 -7.36
N SER A 78 -14.49 2.34 -6.10
CA SER A 78 -13.72 3.36 -5.36
C SER A 78 -12.37 3.60 -6.01
N TYR A 79 -11.69 2.52 -6.44
CA TYR A 79 -10.41 2.60 -7.13
C TYR A 79 -10.56 3.29 -8.50
N TYR A 80 -11.61 2.97 -9.27
CA TYR A 80 -11.93 3.66 -10.52
C TYR A 80 -12.21 5.14 -10.32
N SER A 81 -12.99 5.49 -9.30
CA SER A 81 -13.30 6.88 -8.99
C SER A 81 -12.05 7.71 -8.66
N LEU A 82 -11.04 7.08 -8.06
CA LEU A 82 -9.80 7.75 -7.65
C LEU A 82 -8.73 7.77 -8.75
N TYR A 83 -8.53 6.65 -9.46
CA TYR A 83 -7.40 6.47 -10.39
C TYR A 83 -7.80 6.34 -11.86
N ASN A 84 -9.10 6.34 -12.18
CA ASN A 84 -9.63 6.18 -13.53
C ASN A 84 -9.18 4.86 -14.22
N THR A 85 -9.03 3.82 -13.41
CA THR A 85 -8.77 2.41 -13.77
C THR A 85 -9.35 1.53 -12.67
N TYR A 86 -9.65 0.26 -12.90
CA TYR A 86 -10.31 -0.60 -11.92
C TYR A 86 -9.36 -1.32 -10.96
N LEU A 87 -8.07 -1.40 -11.31
CA LEU A 87 -7.06 -2.12 -10.53
C LEU A 87 -5.70 -1.42 -10.52
N PRO A 88 -4.92 -1.57 -9.44
CA PRO A 88 -3.52 -1.21 -9.40
C PRO A 88 -2.67 -2.21 -10.18
N PHE A 89 -1.47 -1.77 -10.57
CA PHE A 89 -0.38 -2.58 -11.15
C PHE A 89 -0.62 -3.09 -12.58
N TYR A 90 -1.81 -3.63 -12.88
CA TYR A 90 -2.12 -4.34 -14.12
C TYR A 90 -2.53 -3.37 -15.24
N GLN A 91 -1.99 -3.59 -16.43
CA GLN A 91 -2.45 -2.89 -17.63
C GLN A 91 -3.69 -3.59 -18.17
N LEU A 92 -4.86 -2.99 -17.93
CA LEU A 92 -6.15 -3.54 -18.37
C LEU A 92 -6.30 -3.38 -19.89
N SER A 93 -6.75 -4.44 -20.56
CA SER A 93 -7.01 -4.47 -22.00
C SER A 93 -8.51 -4.32 -22.30
N ASP A 94 -8.88 -4.20 -23.59
CA ASP A 94 -10.29 -4.19 -24.01
C ASP A 94 -11.06 -5.47 -23.63
N GLY A 95 -10.35 -6.55 -23.27
CA GLY A 95 -10.93 -7.78 -22.75
C GLY A 95 -11.28 -7.75 -21.25
N TYR A 96 -10.90 -6.69 -20.54
CA TYR A 96 -11.28 -6.50 -19.14
C TYR A 96 -12.70 -5.94 -19.06
N ILE A 97 -13.61 -6.70 -18.45
CA ILE A 97 -15.01 -6.30 -18.29
C ILE A 97 -15.28 -6.14 -16.78
N PRO A 98 -15.50 -4.92 -16.27
CA PRO A 98 -15.60 -4.65 -14.82
C PRO A 98 -16.72 -5.41 -14.08
N ASP A 99 -17.76 -5.83 -14.82
CA ASP A 99 -18.93 -6.52 -14.29
C ASP A 99 -18.90 -8.04 -14.56
N GLU A 100 -17.76 -8.57 -15.02
CA GLU A 100 -17.49 -9.99 -15.23
C GLU A 100 -16.27 -10.45 -14.41
N ILE A 101 -15.91 -11.74 -14.54
CA ILE A 101 -14.67 -12.26 -13.97
C ILE A 101 -13.47 -11.89 -14.84
N ASN A 102 -12.36 -11.47 -14.21
CA ASN A 102 -11.11 -11.13 -14.89
C ASN A 102 -9.92 -11.82 -14.22
N LYS A 103 -8.88 -12.13 -14.99
CA LYS A 103 -7.66 -12.77 -14.46
C LYS A 103 -6.87 -11.81 -13.58
N GLU A 104 -6.87 -10.53 -13.97
CA GLU A 104 -6.23 -9.42 -13.26
C GLU A 104 -6.85 -9.23 -11.88
N ASP A 105 -8.18 -9.35 -11.77
CA ASP A 105 -8.88 -9.28 -10.48
C ASP A 105 -8.43 -10.40 -9.55
N ILE A 106 -8.40 -11.64 -10.06
CA ILE A 106 -7.96 -12.81 -9.31
C ILE A 106 -6.49 -12.65 -8.88
N ALA A 107 -5.62 -12.17 -9.77
CA ALA A 107 -4.23 -11.90 -9.47
C ALA A 107 -4.10 -10.84 -8.36
N PHE A 108 -4.92 -9.78 -8.39
CA PHE A 108 -4.95 -8.78 -7.33
C PHE A 108 -5.41 -9.37 -5.99
N VAL A 109 -6.47 -10.19 -5.96
CA VAL A 109 -6.91 -10.89 -4.74
C VAL A 109 -5.81 -11.79 -4.17
N LEU A 110 -5.06 -12.50 -5.02
CA LEU A 110 -3.92 -13.28 -4.57
C LEU A 110 -2.79 -12.42 -4.01
N TRP A 111 -2.56 -11.24 -4.61
CA TRP A 111 -1.58 -10.26 -4.14
C TRP A 111 -1.95 -9.73 -2.75
N THR A 112 -3.22 -9.34 -2.48
CA THR A 112 -3.63 -8.85 -1.15
C THR A 112 -3.48 -9.90 -0.04
N LEU A 113 -3.52 -11.18 -0.39
CA LEU A 113 -3.32 -12.31 0.54
C LEU A 113 -1.83 -12.62 0.82
N LYS A 114 -0.91 -11.93 0.14
CA LYS A 114 0.55 -12.08 0.29
C LYS A 114 1.26 -10.78 0.65
N SER A 115 0.65 -9.66 0.30
CA SER A 115 1.11 -8.30 0.59
C SER A 115 0.31 -7.75 1.75
N HIS A 116 0.89 -7.69 2.94
CA HIS A 116 0.23 -7.20 4.14
C HIS A 116 0.91 -5.94 4.66
N ALA A 117 0.11 -4.94 4.99
CA ALA A 117 0.57 -3.78 5.75
C ALA A 117 0.98 -4.19 7.17
N ALA A 118 1.83 -3.37 7.80
CA ALA A 118 2.18 -3.55 9.20
C ALA A 118 0.94 -3.30 10.09
N LEU A 119 0.56 -4.26 10.92
CA LEU A 119 -0.60 -4.15 11.83
C LEU A 119 -0.22 -3.77 13.27
N TYR A 120 0.96 -4.19 13.73
CA TYR A 120 1.40 -3.99 15.11
C TYR A 120 2.78 -3.36 15.16
N GLU A 121 3.74 -3.94 14.44
CA GLU A 121 5.12 -3.45 14.40
C GLU A 121 5.47 -2.93 13.01
N PRO A 122 6.15 -1.76 12.87
CA PRO A 122 6.42 -1.14 11.58
C PRO A 122 7.20 -2.00 10.59
N ASP A 123 7.96 -2.99 11.08
CA ASP A 123 8.80 -3.88 10.26
C ASP A 123 8.09 -5.19 9.85
N GLU A 124 6.84 -5.43 10.27
CA GLU A 124 6.09 -6.69 10.04
C GLU A 124 5.23 -6.69 8.77
N TYR A 125 5.55 -5.85 7.78
CA TYR A 125 4.85 -5.85 6.48
C TYR A 125 5.46 -6.87 5.50
N THR A 126 4.67 -7.32 4.52
CA THR A 126 5.12 -8.22 3.45
C THR A 126 4.89 -7.63 2.07
N LEU A 127 5.78 -7.95 1.12
CA LEU A 127 5.70 -7.50 -0.26
C LEU A 127 5.64 -8.71 -1.19
N GLN A 128 4.64 -8.75 -2.06
CA GLN A 128 4.53 -9.71 -3.16
C GLN A 128 4.68 -8.98 -4.49
N ASP A 129 5.44 -9.57 -5.41
CA ASP A 129 5.47 -9.13 -6.80
C ASP A 129 4.09 -9.44 -7.45
N PRO A 130 3.32 -8.44 -7.93
CA PRO A 130 2.03 -8.66 -8.57
C PRO A 130 2.16 -9.40 -9.91
N TYR A 131 3.36 -9.47 -10.49
CA TYR A 131 3.68 -10.20 -11.72
C TYR A 131 4.45 -11.50 -11.45
N ASP A 132 4.47 -11.98 -10.21
CA ASP A 132 5.07 -13.28 -9.89
C ASP A 132 4.45 -14.39 -10.75
N LYS A 133 5.31 -15.24 -11.33
CA LYS A 133 4.89 -16.28 -12.26
C LYS A 133 3.92 -17.30 -11.64
N ASP A 134 4.10 -17.64 -10.36
CA ASP A 134 3.31 -18.66 -9.69
C ASP A 134 1.97 -18.05 -9.23
N LEU A 135 1.96 -16.75 -8.90
CA LEU A 135 0.75 -15.95 -8.70
C LEU A 135 -0.10 -15.88 -9.97
N LEU A 136 0.49 -15.47 -11.10
CA LEU A 136 -0.23 -15.34 -12.37
C LEU A 136 -0.71 -16.70 -12.91
N ALA A 137 0.09 -17.77 -12.74
CA ALA A 137 -0.32 -19.11 -13.11
C ALA A 137 -1.53 -19.58 -12.27
N LEU A 138 -1.51 -19.36 -10.95
CA LEU A 138 -2.65 -19.68 -10.10
C LEU A 138 -3.88 -18.86 -10.48
N ALA A 139 -3.71 -17.57 -10.76
CA ALA A 139 -4.82 -16.71 -11.19
C ALA A 139 -5.48 -17.23 -12.48
N GLN A 140 -4.67 -17.65 -13.45
CA GLN A 140 -5.16 -18.23 -14.69
C GLN A 140 -5.88 -19.58 -14.48
N GLU A 141 -5.35 -20.48 -13.64
CA GLU A 141 -6.00 -21.76 -13.36
C GLU A 141 -7.36 -21.57 -12.66
N VAL A 142 -7.42 -20.63 -11.70
CA VAL A 142 -8.66 -20.29 -10.99
C VAL A 142 -9.66 -19.62 -11.91
N TYR A 143 -9.22 -18.71 -12.78
CA TYR A 143 -10.08 -18.08 -13.79
C TYR A 143 -10.78 -19.14 -14.66
N THR A 144 -10.05 -20.13 -15.16
CA THR A 144 -10.62 -21.21 -15.97
C THR A 144 -11.72 -21.97 -15.21
N LEU A 145 -11.52 -22.23 -13.91
CA LEU A 145 -12.53 -22.89 -13.08
C LEU A 145 -13.78 -22.03 -12.89
N MET A 146 -13.62 -20.71 -12.72
CA MET A 146 -14.72 -19.75 -12.58
C MET A 146 -15.49 -19.62 -13.88
N ASP A 147 -14.80 -19.46 -15.01
CA ASP A 147 -15.38 -19.34 -16.36
C ASP A 147 -16.26 -20.54 -16.72
N GLU A 148 -15.79 -21.76 -16.43
CA GLU A 148 -16.57 -22.99 -16.64
C GLU A 148 -17.92 -23.01 -15.89
N ASP A 149 -17.99 -22.36 -14.72
CA ASP A 149 -19.13 -22.38 -13.81
C ASP A 149 -19.84 -21.02 -13.69
N PHE A 150 -19.41 -20.00 -14.44
CA PHE A 150 -19.93 -18.63 -14.38
C PHE A 150 -21.44 -18.59 -14.56
N GLU A 151 -21.95 -19.19 -15.65
CA GLU A 151 -23.38 -19.27 -15.97
C GLU A 151 -24.20 -20.16 -15.00
N LYS A 152 -23.53 -20.89 -14.10
CA LYS A 152 -24.17 -21.80 -13.14
C LYS A 152 -24.18 -21.23 -11.73
N ALA A 153 -23.40 -20.17 -11.48
CA ALA A 153 -23.23 -19.60 -10.16
C ALA A 153 -24.51 -18.87 -9.72
N PRO A 154 -25.04 -19.17 -8.52
CA PRO A 154 -26.22 -18.48 -8.02
C PRO A 154 -25.86 -17.07 -7.53
N ILE A 155 -26.76 -16.12 -7.77
CA ILE A 155 -26.69 -14.80 -7.17
C ILE A 155 -27.09 -14.89 -5.68
N ASN A 156 -26.23 -14.39 -4.81
CA ASN A 156 -26.51 -14.21 -3.39
C ASN A 156 -26.93 -12.73 -3.17
N GLU A 157 -28.16 -12.50 -2.69
CA GLU A 157 -28.74 -11.15 -2.58
C GLU A 157 -28.12 -10.30 -1.46
N GLU A 158 -27.61 -10.92 -0.39
CA GLU A 158 -26.87 -10.18 0.65
C GLU A 158 -25.40 -10.02 0.22
N PRO A 159 -24.88 -8.79 0.15
CA PRO A 159 -23.50 -8.54 -0.25
C PRO A 159 -22.49 -9.10 0.77
N SER A 160 -21.28 -9.41 0.31
CA SER A 160 -20.17 -9.67 1.22
C SER A 160 -19.79 -8.41 2.02
N SER A 161 -19.00 -8.58 3.08
CA SER A 161 -18.39 -7.45 3.80
C SER A 161 -17.63 -6.51 2.87
N MET A 162 -17.70 -5.21 3.13
CA MET A 162 -16.90 -4.20 2.42
C MET A 162 -15.40 -4.25 2.76
N LEU A 163 -15.02 -4.98 3.81
CA LEU A 163 -13.67 -4.97 4.38
C LEU A 163 -12.77 -6.12 3.89
N TRP A 164 -13.31 -7.09 3.15
CA TRP A 164 -12.55 -8.33 2.86
C TRP A 164 -11.42 -8.12 1.84
N VAL A 165 -11.53 -7.13 0.95
CA VAL A 165 -10.46 -6.75 0.00
C VAL A 165 -9.51 -5.75 0.65
N MET A 166 -10.07 -4.63 1.11
CA MET A 166 -9.37 -3.48 1.68
C MET A 166 -10.41 -2.57 2.35
N GLY A 167 -10.03 -1.91 3.45
CA GLY A 167 -10.87 -0.88 4.06
C GLY A 167 -11.12 0.28 3.08
N PRO A 168 -12.39 0.64 2.80
CA PRO A 168 -12.69 1.70 1.82
C PRO A 168 -12.22 3.08 2.30
N ASP A 169 -12.07 3.25 3.61
CA ASP A 169 -11.48 4.44 4.23
C ASP A 169 -10.09 4.79 3.67
N LEU A 170 -9.30 3.79 3.27
CA LEU A 170 -7.98 4.00 2.67
C LEU A 170 -8.04 4.63 1.26
N LEU A 171 -9.10 4.37 0.51
CA LEU A 171 -9.34 4.99 -0.81
C LEU A 171 -10.14 6.30 -0.68
N GLU A 172 -11.00 6.42 0.32
CA GLU A 172 -11.76 7.64 0.62
C GLU A 172 -10.88 8.77 1.18
N MET A 173 -9.74 8.43 1.81
CA MET A 173 -8.83 9.42 2.39
C MET A 173 -8.30 10.38 1.29
N PRO A 174 -8.53 11.70 1.39
CA PRO A 174 -8.16 12.61 0.32
C PRO A 174 -6.64 12.80 0.24
N LEU A 175 -6.08 12.76 -0.97
CA LEU A 175 -4.70 13.21 -1.20
C LEU A 175 -4.67 14.74 -1.08
N THR A 176 -4.06 15.26 -0.02
CA THR A 176 -3.96 16.70 0.19
C THR A 176 -2.90 17.31 -0.73
N PRO A 177 -3.12 18.52 -1.30
CA PRO A 177 -2.09 19.21 -2.05
C PRO A 177 -0.83 19.43 -1.22
N LEU A 178 0.34 19.47 -1.88
CA LEU A 178 1.58 19.83 -1.20
C LEU A 178 1.43 21.20 -0.51
N PRO A 179 1.95 21.36 0.73
CA PRO A 179 1.92 22.63 1.43
C PRO A 179 2.93 23.62 0.85
N GLU A 180 2.64 24.12 -0.35
CA GLU A 180 3.51 25.06 -1.07
C GLU A 180 3.54 26.44 -0.41
N ILE A 181 4.72 27.06 -0.44
CA ILE A 181 4.94 28.39 0.10
C ILE A 181 4.64 29.41 -0.99
N THR A 182 3.62 30.24 -0.75
CA THR A 182 3.23 31.38 -1.60
C THR A 182 3.69 32.70 -0.95
N PRO A 183 3.79 33.82 -1.69
CA PRO A 183 4.10 35.11 -1.11
C PRO A 183 3.16 35.54 0.03
N GLU A 184 1.91 35.07 0.01
CA GLU A 184 0.90 35.34 1.02
C GLU A 184 0.96 34.38 2.23
N THR A 185 1.73 33.29 2.13
CA THR A 185 1.85 32.29 3.18
C THR A 185 2.55 32.89 4.40
N LYS A 186 1.83 32.96 5.52
CA LYS A 186 2.43 33.29 6.81
C LYS A 186 3.17 32.07 7.35
N LEU A 187 4.50 32.10 7.26
CA LEU A 187 5.35 31.00 7.71
C LEU A 187 5.50 30.97 9.23
N SER A 188 5.82 29.79 9.76
CA SER A 188 6.33 29.67 11.12
C SER A 188 7.78 30.16 11.17
N LYS A 189 8.23 30.64 12.34
CA LYS A 189 9.62 31.09 12.52
C LYS A 189 10.65 30.03 12.11
N ASN A 190 10.37 28.76 12.42
CA ASN A 190 11.27 27.66 12.03
C ASN A 190 11.34 27.54 10.51
N ALA A 191 10.21 27.60 9.80
CA ALA A 191 10.20 27.55 8.33
C ALA A 191 10.92 28.75 7.71
N GLU A 192 10.72 29.96 8.24
CA GLU A 192 11.44 31.17 7.81
C GLU A 192 12.96 30.99 7.95
N TYR A 193 13.43 30.59 9.13
CA TYR A 193 14.86 30.40 9.39
C TYR A 193 15.48 29.28 8.56
N CYS A 194 14.75 28.19 8.31
CA CYS A 194 15.19 27.13 7.39
C CYS A 194 15.45 27.68 5.98
N LEU A 195 14.51 28.47 5.45
CA LEU A 195 14.60 29.01 4.08
C LEU A 195 15.66 30.10 3.96
N GLU A 196 15.79 30.97 4.95
CA GLU A 196 16.87 31.96 4.99
C GLU A 196 18.24 31.29 4.99
N TYR A 197 18.41 30.24 5.80
CA TYR A 197 19.67 29.50 5.89
C TYR A 197 20.00 28.73 4.60
N SER A 198 19.00 28.16 3.94
CA SER A 198 19.18 27.32 2.75
C SER A 198 19.22 28.12 1.44
N GLY A 199 19.01 29.43 1.48
CA GLY A 199 18.85 30.27 0.29
C GLY A 199 17.58 29.97 -0.50
N GLY A 200 16.49 29.66 0.22
CA GLY A 200 15.15 29.39 -0.33
C GLY A 200 14.87 27.93 -0.69
N LYS A 201 15.82 27.01 -0.46
CA LYS A 201 15.61 25.58 -0.69
C LYS A 201 14.79 24.95 0.44
N PRO A 202 13.70 24.22 0.14
CA PRO A 202 12.83 23.69 1.18
C PRO A 202 13.40 22.46 1.90
N LEU A 203 14.31 21.71 1.26
CA LEU A 203 14.95 20.54 1.84
C LEU A 203 16.38 20.86 2.31
N LEU A 204 16.65 20.54 3.58
CA LEU A 204 17.96 20.63 4.19
C LEU A 204 18.44 19.24 4.65
N TYR A 205 19.73 19.02 4.56
CA TYR A 205 20.34 17.70 4.73
C TYR A 205 21.41 17.74 5.82
N PHE A 206 21.33 16.83 6.80
CA PHE A 206 22.30 16.74 7.89
C PHE A 206 22.76 15.30 8.07
N ALA A 207 24.07 15.05 8.06
CA ALA A 207 24.59 13.68 8.13
C ALA A 207 24.48 13.10 9.53
N THR A 208 24.64 13.94 10.56
CA THR A 208 24.69 13.50 11.95
C THR A 208 23.76 14.30 12.84
N TYR A 209 23.33 13.69 13.95
CA TYR A 209 22.52 14.38 14.96
C TYR A 209 23.25 15.61 15.54
N LYS A 210 24.58 15.56 15.64
CA LYS A 210 25.39 16.71 16.06
C LYS A 210 25.25 17.92 15.13
N GLU A 211 25.25 17.68 13.82
CA GLU A 211 25.03 18.74 12.83
C GLU A 211 23.61 19.30 12.92
N LEU A 212 22.62 18.42 13.08
CA LEU A 212 21.22 18.81 13.26
C LEU A 212 21.02 19.65 14.53
N CYS A 213 21.58 19.24 15.67
CA CYS A 213 21.52 20.02 16.92
C CYS A 213 22.19 21.39 16.78
N LYS A 214 23.32 21.45 16.06
CA LYS A 214 23.97 22.73 15.77
C LYS A 214 23.04 23.64 14.95
N PHE A 215 22.34 23.09 13.97
CA PHE A 215 21.33 23.83 13.21
C PHE A 215 20.17 24.32 14.09
N PHE A 216 19.62 23.49 14.98
CA PHE A 216 18.56 23.90 15.91
C PHE A 216 18.98 25.09 16.79
N VAL A 217 20.18 25.07 17.34
CA VAL A 217 20.67 26.14 18.23
C VAL A 217 21.09 27.37 17.43
N ASP A 218 22.00 27.20 16.46
CA ASP A 218 22.64 28.31 15.77
C ASP A 218 21.70 29.01 14.79
N VAL A 219 20.79 28.27 14.15
CA VAL A 219 19.87 28.78 13.14
C VAL A 219 18.47 28.96 13.71
N LEU A 220 17.84 27.89 14.22
CA LEU A 220 16.46 27.96 14.70
C LEU A 220 16.29 28.66 16.05
N LYS A 221 17.40 28.98 16.73
CA LYS A 221 17.44 29.65 18.04
C LYS A 221 16.73 28.88 19.14
N TRP A 222 16.71 27.56 19.04
CA TRP A 222 16.20 26.69 20.10
C TRP A 222 17.14 26.72 21.31
N GLU A 223 16.60 26.41 22.48
CA GLU A 223 17.40 26.33 23.70
C GLU A 223 18.47 25.24 23.58
N ASN A 224 19.70 25.58 23.94
CA ASN A 224 20.82 24.64 23.95
C ASN A 224 20.79 23.75 25.21
N SER A 225 19.76 22.91 25.30
CA SER A 225 19.59 21.92 26.36
C SER A 225 19.23 20.55 25.75
N PRO A 226 19.68 19.42 26.32
CA PRO A 226 19.41 18.10 25.74
C PRO A 226 17.93 17.78 25.54
N SER A 227 17.06 18.27 26.42
CA SER A 227 15.60 18.08 26.32
C SER A 227 14.94 18.88 25.20
N SER A 228 15.53 20.00 24.79
CA SER A 228 14.97 20.90 23.77
C SER A 228 15.42 20.55 22.34
N LEU A 229 16.26 19.54 22.16
CA LEU A 229 16.92 19.21 20.88
C LEU A 229 16.48 17.87 20.26
N LEU A 230 15.29 17.38 20.62
CA LEU A 230 14.73 16.11 20.11
C LEU A 230 15.62 14.90 20.46
N PRO A 231 15.78 14.56 21.75
CA PRO A 231 16.69 13.50 22.20
C PRO A 231 16.41 12.13 21.59
N ASP A 232 15.17 11.85 21.16
CA ASP A 232 14.80 10.59 20.51
C ASP A 232 15.50 10.38 19.15
N LEU A 233 16.09 11.44 18.57
CA LEU A 233 16.85 11.40 17.33
C LEU A 233 18.35 11.15 17.53
N GLN A 234 18.83 11.01 18.78
CA GLN A 234 20.27 10.99 19.08
C GLN A 234 21.04 9.86 18.38
N ASP A 235 20.39 8.71 18.21
CA ASP A 235 20.97 7.50 17.61
C ASP A 235 20.65 7.38 16.12
N LYS A 236 20.01 8.41 15.55
CA LYS A 236 19.62 8.47 14.14
C LYS A 236 20.63 9.32 13.35
N LYS A 237 20.58 9.22 12.03
CA LYS A 237 21.50 9.88 11.10
C LYS A 237 20.80 10.24 9.80
N GLU A 238 21.51 10.90 8.88
CA GLU A 238 21.06 11.12 7.50
C GLU A 238 19.66 11.76 7.44
N PHE A 239 19.56 12.92 8.07
CA PHE A 239 18.32 13.65 8.27
C PHE A 239 17.95 14.48 7.05
N VAL A 240 16.65 14.58 6.83
CA VAL A 240 16.02 15.52 5.89
C VAL A 240 15.08 16.41 6.69
N VAL A 241 15.34 17.71 6.66
CA VAL A 241 14.44 18.73 7.20
C VAL A 241 13.68 19.34 6.04
N TYR A 242 12.35 19.32 6.11
CA TYR A 242 11.48 19.90 5.09
C TYR A 242 10.75 21.12 5.65
N ALA A 243 11.12 22.30 5.18
CA ALA A 243 10.42 23.55 5.45
C ALA A 243 9.32 23.77 4.40
N ASN A 244 8.09 23.95 4.86
CA ASN A 244 6.91 24.09 4.02
C ASN A 244 5.87 25.04 4.66
N ALA A 245 4.72 25.22 4.01
CA ALA A 245 3.69 26.14 4.49
C ALA A 245 3.06 25.75 5.85
N LYS A 246 3.08 24.45 6.22
CA LYS A 246 2.61 23.95 7.53
C LYS A 246 3.66 24.14 8.63
N GLY A 247 4.95 24.25 8.27
CA GLY A 247 6.03 24.46 9.21
C GLY A 247 7.30 23.72 8.82
N MET A 248 7.81 22.90 9.73
CA MET A 248 9.05 22.14 9.54
C MET A 248 8.82 20.67 9.92
N LEU A 249 9.10 19.76 9.00
CA LEU A 249 9.11 18.32 9.21
C LEU A 249 10.55 17.81 9.27
N ILE A 250 10.77 16.72 10.00
CA ILE A 250 12.08 16.08 10.11
C ILE A 250 11.93 14.59 9.87
N ALA A 251 12.74 14.05 8.96
CA ALA A 251 12.89 12.62 8.74
C ALA A 251 14.35 12.21 8.97
N HIS A 252 14.58 10.94 9.27
CA HIS A 252 15.91 10.39 9.54
C HIS A 252 16.15 9.11 8.74
N ASN A 253 17.41 8.76 8.47
CA ASN A 253 17.81 7.57 7.70
C ASN A 253 17.22 7.54 6.26
N VAL A 254 16.73 8.66 5.75
CA VAL A 254 16.08 8.74 4.43
C VAL A 254 16.85 9.59 3.42
N ALA A 255 17.82 10.40 3.86
CA ALA A 255 18.52 11.34 2.98
C ALA A 255 19.20 10.67 1.78
N ALA A 256 19.61 9.41 1.90
CA ALA A 256 20.21 8.66 0.79
C ALA A 256 19.27 8.50 -0.43
N CYS A 257 17.95 8.67 -0.26
CA CYS A 257 16.96 8.51 -1.32
C CYS A 257 16.73 9.77 -2.17
N PHE A 258 17.08 10.96 -1.65
CA PHE A 258 16.71 12.24 -2.27
C PHE A 258 17.82 12.75 -3.21
N CYS A 259 17.62 12.63 -4.52
CA CYS A 259 18.57 13.05 -5.54
C CYS A 259 18.50 14.57 -5.78
N GLU A 260 19.27 15.33 -5.00
CA GLU A 260 19.46 16.77 -5.20
C GLU A 260 20.95 17.14 -5.21
N GLU A 261 21.33 18.15 -6.00
CA GLU A 261 22.72 18.59 -6.14
C GLU A 261 23.37 18.98 -4.79
N HIS A 262 22.59 19.57 -3.88
CA HIS A 262 23.05 19.96 -2.54
C HIS A 262 22.86 18.89 -1.47
N ASN A 263 22.45 17.67 -1.83
CA ASN A 263 22.40 16.55 -0.90
C ASN A 263 23.68 15.69 -1.01
N PRO A 264 24.66 15.84 -0.09
CA PRO A 264 25.90 15.06 -0.15
C PRO A 264 25.72 13.58 0.24
N MET A 265 24.55 13.19 0.74
CA MET A 265 24.27 11.84 1.23
C MET A 265 23.53 10.95 0.24
N TYR A 266 23.04 11.52 -0.87
CA TYR A 266 22.33 10.75 -1.89
C TYR A 266 23.18 9.58 -2.38
N ASN A 267 22.54 8.42 -2.50
CA ASN A 267 23.18 7.19 -2.95
C ASN A 267 22.16 6.35 -3.72
N ALA A 268 22.32 6.28 -5.04
CA ALA A 268 21.40 5.57 -5.93
C ALA A 268 21.25 4.07 -5.58
N GLU A 269 22.33 3.39 -5.19
CA GLU A 269 22.29 1.97 -4.83
C GLU A 269 21.48 1.73 -3.55
N ARG A 270 21.66 2.57 -2.53
CA ARG A 270 20.87 2.51 -1.28
C ARG A 270 19.42 2.93 -1.50
N ALA A 271 19.17 3.94 -2.32
CA ALA A 271 17.83 4.35 -2.71
C ALA A 271 17.09 3.19 -3.41
N ALA A 272 17.78 2.48 -4.30
CA ALA A 272 17.28 1.28 -4.96
C ALA A 272 17.03 0.12 -4.00
N ALA A 273 17.92 -0.10 -3.03
CA ALA A 273 17.83 -1.23 -2.11
C ALA A 273 16.81 -1.03 -0.97
N GLU A 274 16.59 0.22 -0.54
CA GLU A 274 15.85 0.50 0.69
C GLU A 274 14.77 1.59 0.55
N GLY A 275 14.75 2.33 -0.57
CA GLY A 275 13.87 3.49 -0.74
C GLY A 275 12.38 3.16 -0.78
N TYR A 276 12.00 1.91 -1.10
CA TYR A 276 10.61 1.48 -0.98
C TYR A 276 10.08 1.55 0.46
N LYS A 277 10.96 1.47 1.47
CA LYS A 277 10.57 1.55 2.89
C LYS A 277 9.89 2.89 3.20
N LEU A 278 10.17 3.95 2.44
CA LEU A 278 9.47 5.23 2.58
C LEU A 278 7.96 5.06 2.39
N PHE A 279 7.53 4.18 1.48
CA PHE A 279 6.12 3.97 1.10
C PHE A 279 5.47 2.83 1.87
N CYS A 280 6.26 1.94 2.48
CA CYS A 280 5.74 0.69 3.04
C CYS A 280 5.88 0.55 4.56
N ARG A 281 6.75 1.35 5.18
CA ARG A 281 7.03 1.28 6.62
C ARG A 281 6.42 2.50 7.32
N PRO A 282 5.46 2.29 8.23
CA PRO A 282 4.98 3.34 9.14
C PRO A 282 6.12 4.11 9.80
N GLU A 283 5.94 5.42 9.98
CA GLU A 283 6.88 6.34 10.64
C GLU A 283 8.26 6.49 9.97
N ALA A 284 8.52 5.82 8.84
CA ALA A 284 9.81 5.92 8.17
C ALA A 284 10.08 7.31 7.60
N CYS A 285 9.05 7.96 7.07
CA CYS A 285 9.14 9.28 6.46
C CYS A 285 7.78 9.99 6.52
N PRO A 286 7.70 11.29 6.90
CA PRO A 286 6.47 12.06 6.81
C PRO A 286 5.90 12.05 5.40
N PHE A 287 4.59 11.82 5.26
CA PHE A 287 3.98 11.62 3.93
C PHE A 287 4.13 12.84 3.01
N ASP A 288 4.03 14.06 3.55
CA ASP A 288 4.26 15.29 2.76
C ASP A 288 5.67 15.35 2.15
N LEU A 289 6.68 14.73 2.80
CA LEU A 289 8.03 14.64 2.27
C LEU A 289 8.15 13.58 1.17
N ILE A 290 7.47 12.44 1.31
CA ILE A 290 7.36 11.42 0.25
C ILE A 290 6.69 12.02 -1.00
N LYS A 291 5.55 12.67 -0.81
CA LYS A 291 4.77 13.37 -1.84
C LYS A 291 5.62 14.43 -2.53
N TYR A 292 6.37 15.24 -1.77
CA TYR A 292 7.29 16.22 -2.33
C TYR A 292 8.35 15.56 -3.20
N GLY A 293 8.95 14.48 -2.70
CA GLY A 293 9.98 13.72 -3.41
C GLY A 293 9.51 13.16 -4.76
N MET A 294 8.30 12.58 -4.79
CA MET A 294 7.70 12.04 -6.01
C MET A 294 7.31 13.14 -6.99
N VAL A 295 6.63 14.20 -6.54
CA VAL A 295 6.16 15.30 -7.40
C VAL A 295 7.32 16.10 -8.01
N LYS A 296 8.42 16.30 -7.26
CA LYS A 296 9.60 17.01 -7.76
C LYS A 296 10.57 16.10 -8.52
N GLY A 297 10.31 14.80 -8.59
CA GLY A 297 11.16 13.84 -9.31
C GLY A 297 12.53 13.60 -8.66
N ILE A 298 12.65 13.84 -7.35
CA ILE A 298 13.91 13.71 -6.59
C ILE A 298 14.00 12.38 -5.83
N LEU A 299 13.09 11.44 -6.07
CA LEU A 299 13.21 10.04 -5.66
C LEU A 299 13.41 9.12 -6.89
N PRO A 300 14.38 9.38 -7.78
CA PRO A 300 14.41 8.72 -9.09
C PRO A 300 14.78 7.24 -9.04
N ASP A 301 15.36 6.73 -7.94
CA ASP A 301 15.88 5.35 -7.87
C ASP A 301 15.14 4.45 -6.88
N VAL A 302 14.11 4.96 -6.22
CA VAL A 302 13.30 4.14 -5.31
C VAL A 302 12.58 3.06 -6.10
N GLN A 303 12.64 1.82 -5.61
CA GLN A 303 11.99 0.68 -6.25
C GLN A 303 11.63 -0.39 -5.25
N LEU A 304 10.55 -1.12 -5.52
CA LEU A 304 10.20 -2.32 -4.77
C LEU A 304 11.27 -3.41 -4.99
N PRO A 305 11.51 -4.29 -3.99
CA PRO A 305 12.62 -5.25 -4.00
C PRO A 305 12.31 -6.51 -4.83
N PHE A 306 11.82 -6.33 -6.06
CA PHE A 306 11.49 -7.40 -7.01
C PHE A 306 11.59 -6.90 -8.47
N PRO A 307 11.59 -7.79 -9.48
CA PRO A 307 11.69 -7.40 -10.89
C PRO A 307 10.64 -6.35 -11.30
N ASN A 308 11.04 -5.37 -12.12
CA ASN A 308 10.19 -4.23 -12.53
C ASN A 308 9.65 -3.38 -11.37
N GLY A 309 10.17 -3.54 -10.14
CA GLY A 309 9.70 -2.84 -8.95
C GLY A 309 9.79 -1.32 -9.03
N LYS A 310 10.70 -0.77 -9.86
CA LYS A 310 10.82 0.67 -10.11
C LYS A 310 9.60 1.20 -10.87
N GLU A 311 9.26 0.58 -11.99
CA GLU A 311 8.11 1.01 -12.79
C GLU A 311 6.81 0.88 -11.99
N ILE A 312 6.64 -0.24 -11.29
CA ILE A 312 5.46 -0.51 -10.46
C ILE A 312 5.34 0.54 -9.35
N LEU A 313 6.41 0.82 -8.60
CA LEU A 313 6.38 1.83 -7.56
C LEU A 313 6.05 3.20 -8.14
N HIS A 314 6.78 3.66 -9.15
CA HIS A 314 6.61 5.02 -9.69
C HIS A 314 5.22 5.25 -10.31
N ARG A 315 4.59 4.24 -10.91
CA ARG A 315 3.24 4.35 -11.48
C ARG A 315 2.13 4.27 -10.42
N ASN A 316 2.39 3.62 -9.28
CA ASN A 316 1.36 3.27 -8.29
C ASN A 316 1.68 3.79 -6.88
N TRP A 317 2.60 4.76 -6.74
CA TRP A 317 3.15 5.16 -5.44
C TRP A 317 2.08 5.64 -4.45
N ASP A 318 1.04 6.33 -4.94
CA ASP A 318 -0.07 6.82 -4.13
C ASP A 318 -0.85 5.65 -3.52
N PHE A 319 -1.26 4.69 -4.36
CA PHE A 319 -1.94 3.48 -3.91
C PHE A 319 -1.07 2.66 -2.94
N ILE A 320 0.22 2.47 -3.25
CA ILE A 320 1.14 1.72 -2.40
C ILE A 320 1.26 2.40 -1.03
N ALA A 321 1.41 3.73 -0.99
CA ALA A 321 1.49 4.47 0.27
C ALA A 321 0.19 4.34 1.08
N ARG A 322 -0.99 4.47 0.45
CA ARG A 322 -2.28 4.24 1.13
C ARG A 322 -2.40 2.83 1.70
N TYR A 323 -2.02 1.84 0.89
CA TYR A 323 -2.13 0.43 1.25
C TYR A 323 -1.28 0.07 2.46
N TYR A 324 -0.03 0.54 2.49
CA TYR A 324 0.93 0.12 3.52
C TYR A 324 1.06 1.08 4.70
N LEU A 325 0.87 2.39 4.50
CA LEU A 325 0.98 3.37 5.58
C LEU A 325 -0.32 3.47 6.38
N CYS A 326 -1.47 3.07 5.85
CA CYS A 326 -2.75 3.07 6.56
C CYS A 326 -3.02 4.45 7.23
N GLU A 327 -3.14 4.50 8.56
CA GLU A 327 -3.37 5.74 9.31
C GLU A 327 -2.20 6.76 9.23
N TYR A 328 -1.00 6.31 8.83
CA TYR A 328 0.16 7.17 8.61
C TYR A 328 0.17 7.81 7.21
N TYR A 329 -0.71 7.38 6.30
CA TYR A 329 -0.97 8.09 5.05
C TYR A 329 -1.74 9.37 5.36
N GLU A 330 -1.23 10.54 4.93
CA GLU A 330 -1.80 11.85 5.30
C GLU A 330 -1.93 12.08 6.82
N GLY A 331 -1.20 11.32 7.64
CA GLY A 331 -1.13 11.51 9.09
C GLY A 331 -0.49 12.85 9.47
N ASP A 332 -0.93 13.42 10.59
CA ASP A 332 -0.46 14.70 11.14
C ASP A 332 0.98 14.66 11.67
#